data_AF-A0A3V6DGK5-F1
#
_entry.id   AF-A0A3V6DGK5-F1
#
_cell.length_a   1.000
_cell.length_b   1.000
_cell.length_c   1.000
_cell.angle_alpha   90.00
_cell.angle_beta   90.00
_cell.angle_gamma   90.00
#
_symmetry.space_group_name_H-M   'P 1'
#
loop_
_entity.id
_entity.type
_entity.pdbx_description
1 polymer ?
#
loop_
_entity_poly.entity_id
_entity_poly.type
_entity_poly.pdbx_seq_one_letter_code
_entity_poly.pdbx_strand_id
1 'polypeptide(L)'
;MPVTLSFGNHHNYEINASRLAHLMSSDKEEALYMGVWDRFKDNFRTQKKQEALEALYTLIHGCRRENQAELNVDTDGMDKIHAFVQLKKYTNPSQQDRFVMRFDLSQTQVLFEIDGKVIEKCNLYRLLNVSENCIFKVMEEDEEELFFKICIKYGEKISLYPDLLQNFAFKLRQEVNEDDEIKDEVYKLMRSGEDRKMACVEWNGTLTEDEMDKLRCLQMGSFEISTQFFKIGYWELEGEVLFDMFHPTLIYLLQGYTPSLSCDFTEANTMLLSDALNKDDDDYHNNKREIDSILEKIYRSHNNTLFISKNSGCRNMLL
;
A
#
# COMPACT_ATOMS: atom_id res chain seq x y z
N MET A 1 40.83 -9.52 -16.16
CA MET A 1 40.34 -9.95 -17.49
C MET A 1 38.99 -10.61 -17.30
N PRO A 2 37.93 -10.20 -18.02
CA PRO A 2 36.65 -10.92 -17.99
C PRO A 2 36.81 -12.29 -18.66
N VAL A 3 36.17 -13.30 -18.09
CA VAL A 3 36.10 -14.67 -18.59
C VAL A 3 34.74 -14.86 -19.23
N THR A 4 34.70 -15.33 -20.47
CA THR A 4 33.46 -15.61 -21.18
C THR A 4 33.06 -17.06 -20.91
N LEU A 5 31.93 -17.28 -20.23
CA LEU A 5 31.36 -18.61 -20.04
C LEU A 5 30.28 -18.87 -21.10
N SER A 6 30.38 -20.03 -21.76
CA SER A 6 29.38 -20.52 -22.72
C SER A 6 28.83 -21.85 -22.22
N PHE A 7 27.51 -21.90 -21.99
CA PHE A 7 26.83 -23.06 -21.41
C PHE A 7 26.14 -23.94 -22.45
N GLY A 8 26.43 -23.75 -23.74
CA GLY A 8 25.81 -24.52 -24.84
C GLY A 8 24.48 -23.94 -25.35
N ASN A 9 23.98 -22.87 -24.74
CA ASN A 9 22.71 -22.21 -25.08
C ASN A 9 22.87 -21.08 -26.12
N HIS A 10 24.01 -21.00 -26.82
CA HIS A 10 24.38 -19.88 -27.71
C HIS A 10 24.34 -18.48 -27.06
N HIS A 11 24.41 -18.39 -25.72
CA HIS A 11 24.55 -17.14 -24.98
C HIS A 11 25.90 -17.13 -24.27
N ASN A 12 26.70 -16.12 -24.60
CA ASN A 12 28.01 -15.87 -24.00
C ASN A 12 27.81 -14.92 -22.81
N TYR A 13 28.20 -15.37 -21.62
CA TYR A 13 28.16 -14.54 -20.43
C TYR A 13 29.56 -14.00 -20.14
N GLU A 14 29.74 -12.70 -20.27
CA GLU A 14 30.95 -12.05 -19.76
C GLU A 14 30.89 -11.96 -18.25
N ILE A 15 31.82 -12.65 -17.59
CA ILE A 15 31.90 -12.75 -16.13
C ILE A 15 33.24 -12.16 -15.72
N ASN A 16 33.21 -11.09 -14.95
CA ASN A 16 34.43 -10.53 -14.37
C ASN A 16 34.97 -11.43 -13.25
N ALA A 17 36.23 -11.22 -12.85
CA ALA A 17 36.89 -12.07 -11.87
C ALA A 17 36.18 -12.08 -10.50
N SER A 18 35.54 -10.97 -10.09
CA SER A 18 34.75 -10.91 -8.85
C SER A 18 33.52 -11.81 -8.93
N ARG A 19 32.75 -11.74 -10.01
CA ARG A 19 31.55 -12.56 -10.22
C ARG A 19 31.88 -14.05 -10.33
N LEU A 20 33.03 -14.39 -10.88
CA LEU A 20 33.52 -15.77 -10.95
C LEU A 20 33.93 -16.29 -9.55
N ALA A 21 34.54 -15.45 -8.72
CA ALA A 21 34.85 -15.79 -7.33
C ALA A 21 33.58 -15.97 -6.48
N HIS A 22 32.56 -15.13 -6.65
CA HIS A 22 31.29 -15.26 -5.93
C HIS A 22 30.48 -16.49 -6.38
N LEU A 23 30.46 -16.82 -7.69
CA LEU A 23 29.83 -18.04 -8.19
C LEU A 23 30.51 -19.33 -7.68
N MET A 24 31.79 -19.24 -7.33
CA MET A 24 32.58 -20.34 -6.77
C MET A 24 32.58 -20.35 -5.23
N SER A 25 31.90 -19.39 -4.58
CA SER A 25 31.75 -19.39 -3.13
C SER A 25 30.82 -20.54 -2.72
N SER A 26 31.09 -21.13 -1.55
CA SER A 26 30.24 -22.18 -0.96
C SER A 26 28.92 -21.64 -0.43
N ASP A 27 28.78 -20.32 -0.32
CA ASP A 27 27.59 -19.64 0.16
C ASP A 27 26.71 -19.22 -1.03
N LYS A 28 25.66 -20.01 -1.26
CA LYS A 28 24.70 -19.77 -2.35
C LYS A 28 23.94 -18.45 -2.19
N GLU A 29 23.71 -18.02 -0.94
CA GLU A 29 23.00 -16.76 -0.66
C GLU A 29 23.90 -15.58 -1.00
N GLU A 30 25.18 -15.66 -0.62
CA GLU A 30 26.18 -14.65 -0.96
C GLU A 30 26.40 -14.53 -2.48
N ALA A 31 26.43 -15.67 -3.17
CA ALA A 31 26.55 -15.71 -4.62
C ALA A 31 25.35 -15.08 -5.36
N LEU A 32 24.14 -15.23 -4.82
CA LEU A 32 22.91 -14.70 -5.43
C LEU A 32 22.89 -13.17 -5.40
N TYR A 33 23.09 -12.56 -4.22
CA TYR A 33 23.03 -11.11 -4.09
C TYR A 33 24.21 -10.42 -4.77
N MET A 34 25.44 -10.96 -4.66
CA MET A 34 26.60 -10.42 -5.36
C MET A 34 26.48 -10.55 -6.88
N GLY A 35 25.80 -11.60 -7.34
CA GLY A 35 25.48 -11.79 -8.75
C GLY A 35 24.49 -10.77 -9.33
N VAL A 36 23.62 -10.19 -8.49
CA VAL A 36 22.74 -9.05 -8.85
C VAL A 36 23.54 -7.75 -8.78
N TRP A 37 24.30 -7.54 -7.70
CA TRP A 37 25.15 -6.37 -7.51
C TRP A 37 26.11 -6.16 -8.68
N ASP A 38 26.83 -7.20 -9.11
CA ASP A 38 27.79 -7.11 -10.20
C ASP A 38 27.18 -6.72 -11.55
N ARG A 39 25.87 -6.94 -11.76
CA ARG A 39 25.17 -6.51 -12.98
C ARG A 39 24.83 -5.03 -12.99
N PHE A 40 24.56 -4.45 -11.81
CA PHE A 40 23.94 -3.14 -11.71
C PHE A 40 24.78 -2.11 -10.95
N LYS A 41 25.93 -2.50 -10.39
CA LYS A 41 26.82 -1.61 -9.60
C LYS A 41 27.22 -0.30 -10.30
N ASP A 42 27.22 -0.28 -11.63
CA ASP A 42 27.57 0.90 -12.43
C ASP A 42 26.41 1.88 -12.59
N ASN A 43 25.18 1.47 -12.27
CA ASN A 43 24.00 2.36 -12.25
C ASN A 43 24.00 3.30 -11.03
N PHE A 44 24.77 2.98 -9.98
CA PHE A 44 24.79 3.69 -8.71
C PHE A 44 25.84 4.81 -8.67
N ARG A 45 25.53 5.87 -7.91
CA ARG A 45 26.48 6.96 -7.65
C ARG A 45 27.69 6.40 -6.89
N THR A 46 28.89 6.85 -7.24
CA THR A 46 30.15 6.33 -6.65
C THR A 46 30.18 6.42 -5.12
N GLN A 47 29.59 7.47 -4.56
CA GLN A 47 29.55 7.74 -3.12
C GLN A 47 28.45 6.97 -2.38
N LYS A 48 27.53 6.29 -3.10
CA LYS A 48 26.36 5.59 -2.54
C LYS A 48 26.40 4.09 -2.73
N LYS A 49 27.56 3.56 -3.14
CA LYS A 49 27.70 2.12 -3.44
C LYS A 49 27.55 1.25 -2.21
N GLN A 50 28.00 1.71 -1.04
CA GLN A 50 27.84 0.94 0.20
C GLN A 50 26.36 0.88 0.60
N GLU A 51 25.68 2.02 0.64
CA GLU A 51 24.26 2.10 1.02
C GLU A 51 23.36 1.37 0.01
N ALA A 52 23.72 1.37 -1.27
CA ALA A 52 23.03 0.57 -2.29
C ALA A 52 23.21 -0.94 -2.08
N LEU A 53 24.39 -1.37 -1.61
CA LEU A 53 24.67 -2.78 -1.29
C LEU A 53 23.85 -3.24 -0.09
N GLU A 54 23.78 -2.40 0.96
CA GLU A 54 22.94 -2.64 2.14
C GLU A 54 21.45 -2.72 1.78
N ALA A 55 20.95 -1.76 0.97
CA ALA A 55 19.57 -1.78 0.50
C ALA A 55 19.26 -3.02 -0.37
N LEU A 56 20.19 -3.43 -1.25
CA LEU A 56 20.04 -4.64 -2.05
C LEU A 56 20.04 -5.90 -1.16
N TYR A 57 20.86 -5.93 -0.12
CA TYR A 57 20.89 -7.03 0.84
C TYR A 57 19.55 -7.14 1.57
N THR A 58 19.01 -6.03 2.09
CA THR A 58 17.68 -6.02 2.73
C THR A 58 16.56 -6.43 1.77
N LEU A 59 16.63 -6.01 0.51
CA LEU A 59 15.64 -6.40 -0.50
C LEU A 59 15.60 -7.92 -0.71
N ILE A 60 16.75 -8.58 -0.80
CA ILE A 60 16.84 -10.02 -1.12
C ILE A 60 16.67 -10.89 0.13
N HIS A 61 17.26 -10.49 1.25
CA HIS A 61 17.34 -11.32 2.45
C HIS A 61 16.35 -10.91 3.56
N GLY A 62 15.67 -9.77 3.39
CA GLY A 62 14.81 -9.18 4.41
C GLY A 62 15.60 -8.45 5.50
N CYS A 63 14.88 -7.81 6.42
CA CYS A 63 15.47 -7.23 7.63
C CYS A 63 15.21 -8.18 8.80
N ARG A 64 16.26 -8.80 9.37
CA ARG A 64 16.15 -9.54 10.63
C ARG A 64 16.64 -8.66 11.77
N ARG A 65 15.79 -7.75 12.27
CA ARG A 65 16.12 -6.96 13.47
C ARG A 65 15.78 -7.78 14.72
N GLU A 66 16.69 -7.80 15.69
CA GLU A 66 16.47 -8.49 16.98
C GLU A 66 15.17 -8.01 17.65
N ASN A 67 14.88 -6.71 17.59
CA ASN A 67 13.66 -6.11 18.14
C ASN A 67 12.36 -6.60 17.47
N GLN A 68 12.38 -6.98 16.18
CA GLN A 68 11.18 -7.50 15.49
C GLN A 68 10.85 -8.93 15.92
N ALA A 69 11.88 -9.74 16.21
CA ALA A 69 11.70 -11.08 16.75
C ALA A 69 11.07 -11.06 18.16
N GLU A 70 11.45 -10.08 18.98
CA GLU A 70 10.85 -9.89 20.32
C GLU A 70 9.39 -9.43 20.26
N LEU A 71 9.02 -8.62 19.26
CA LEU A 71 7.67 -8.10 19.08
C LEU A 71 6.73 -9.06 18.34
N ASN A 72 7.25 -10.17 17.81
CA ASN A 72 6.49 -11.18 17.06
C ASN A 72 5.71 -10.56 15.88
N VAL A 73 6.40 -9.78 15.05
CA VAL A 73 5.84 -9.02 13.91
C VAL A 73 6.44 -9.50 12.57
N ASP A 74 5.64 -9.48 11.49
CA ASP A 74 6.14 -9.70 10.11
C ASP A 74 6.11 -8.38 9.33
N THR A 75 7.29 -7.81 9.09
CA THR A 75 7.45 -6.57 8.32
C THR A 75 8.27 -6.77 7.04
N ASP A 76 8.62 -8.01 6.68
CA ASP A 76 9.55 -8.32 5.57
C ASP A 76 9.09 -7.67 4.26
N GLY A 77 7.78 -7.71 3.98
CA GLY A 77 7.21 -7.09 2.79
C GLY A 77 7.38 -5.57 2.75
N MET A 78 7.11 -4.87 3.85
CA MET A 78 7.25 -3.41 3.95
C MET A 78 8.72 -2.99 3.91
N ASP A 79 9.60 -3.76 4.56
CA ASP A 79 11.04 -3.56 4.55
C ASP A 79 11.62 -3.69 3.13
N LYS A 80 11.16 -4.68 2.35
CA LYS A 80 11.52 -4.86 0.94
C LYS A 80 11.08 -3.68 0.06
N ILE A 81 9.84 -3.21 0.23
CA ILE A 81 9.32 -2.04 -0.49
C ILE A 81 10.18 -0.81 -0.22
N HIS A 82 10.44 -0.51 1.05
CA HIS A 82 11.29 0.63 1.41
C HIS A 82 12.74 0.47 0.91
N ALA A 83 13.32 -0.72 1.05
CA ALA A 83 14.66 -1.02 0.55
C ALA A 83 14.78 -0.80 -0.98
N PHE A 84 13.77 -1.22 -1.75
CA PHE A 84 13.76 -0.99 -3.20
C PHE A 84 13.70 0.49 -3.56
N VAL A 85 12.91 1.29 -2.83
CA VAL A 85 12.86 2.75 -3.02
C VAL A 85 14.18 3.41 -2.67
N GLN A 86 14.85 3.00 -1.58
CA GLN A 86 16.18 3.49 -1.24
C GLN A 86 17.21 3.12 -2.32
N LEU A 87 17.16 1.89 -2.81
CA LEU A 87 18.00 1.42 -3.91
C LEU A 87 17.84 2.32 -5.14
N LYS A 88 16.58 2.61 -5.53
CA LYS A 88 16.26 3.55 -6.62
C LYS A 88 16.81 4.95 -6.34
N LYS A 89 16.67 5.49 -5.12
CA LYS A 89 17.19 6.82 -4.74
C LYS A 89 18.72 6.94 -4.87
N TYR A 90 19.46 5.87 -4.60
CA TYR A 90 20.93 5.86 -4.69
C TYR A 90 21.48 5.75 -6.11
N THR A 91 20.62 5.50 -7.10
CA THR A 91 21.02 5.48 -8.51
C THR A 91 21.23 6.88 -9.08
N ASN A 92 21.92 6.96 -10.22
CA ASN A 92 21.95 8.19 -11.00
C ASN A 92 20.52 8.55 -11.45
N PRO A 93 20.10 9.84 -11.44
CA PRO A 93 18.74 10.22 -11.80
C PRO A 93 18.28 9.67 -13.16
N SER A 94 19.17 9.63 -14.15
CA SER A 94 18.90 9.10 -15.49
C SER A 94 18.69 7.58 -15.54
N GLN A 95 18.88 6.87 -14.43
CA GLN A 95 18.78 5.42 -14.31
C GLN A 95 17.59 4.99 -13.45
N GLN A 96 16.90 5.94 -12.79
CA GLN A 96 15.81 5.64 -11.86
C GLN A 96 14.61 4.97 -12.55
N ASP A 97 14.32 5.32 -13.79
CA ASP A 97 13.21 4.74 -14.57
C ASP A 97 13.41 3.25 -14.87
N ARG A 98 14.63 2.74 -14.74
CA ARG A 98 14.95 1.31 -14.91
C ARG A 98 14.49 0.47 -13.70
N PHE A 99 14.15 1.13 -12.58
CA PHE A 99 13.70 0.51 -11.34
C PHE A 99 12.19 0.66 -11.23
N VAL A 100 11.49 -0.46 -11.40
CA VAL A 100 10.04 -0.53 -11.43
C VAL A 100 9.55 -1.47 -10.33
N MET A 101 8.56 -1.01 -9.57
CA MET A 101 7.79 -1.83 -8.64
C MET A 101 6.36 -1.87 -9.16
N ARG A 102 5.79 -3.05 -9.29
CA ARG A 102 4.44 -3.25 -9.86
C ARG A 102 3.82 -4.54 -9.35
N PHE A 103 2.52 -4.68 -9.50
CA PHE A 103 1.88 -5.98 -9.34
C PHE A 103 2.16 -6.92 -10.52
N ASP A 104 2.07 -8.22 -10.25
CA ASP A 104 1.92 -9.21 -11.31
C ASP A 104 0.52 -9.12 -11.94
N LEU A 105 0.31 -9.81 -13.07
CA LEU A 105 -0.97 -9.74 -13.80
C LEU A 105 -2.18 -10.23 -12.99
N SER A 106 -1.96 -11.01 -11.93
CA SER A 106 -3.02 -11.51 -11.06
C SER A 106 -3.25 -10.66 -9.80
N GLN A 107 -2.47 -9.59 -9.60
CA GLN A 107 -2.45 -8.78 -8.37
C GLN A 107 -2.31 -9.62 -7.08
N THR A 108 -1.50 -10.68 -7.13
CA THR A 108 -1.21 -11.52 -5.96
C THR A 108 0.22 -11.34 -5.46
N GLN A 109 1.10 -10.76 -6.28
CA GLN A 109 2.50 -10.55 -5.97
C GLN A 109 2.96 -9.15 -6.39
N VAL A 110 3.72 -8.50 -5.52
CA VAL A 110 4.53 -7.32 -5.86
C VAL A 110 5.84 -7.79 -6.46
N LEU A 111 6.21 -7.25 -7.62
CA LEU A 111 7.43 -7.55 -8.35
C LEU A 111 8.40 -6.37 -8.26
N PHE A 112 9.66 -6.64 -7.90
CA PHE A 112 10.74 -5.67 -7.89
C PHE A 112 11.62 -5.89 -9.11
N GLU A 113 11.61 -4.95 -10.06
CA GLU A 113 12.27 -5.09 -11.35
C GLU A 113 13.38 -4.07 -11.57
N ILE A 114 14.50 -4.55 -12.12
CA ILE A 114 15.57 -3.71 -12.65
C ILE A 114 15.80 -4.15 -14.09
N ASP A 115 15.68 -3.23 -15.05
CA ASP A 115 15.80 -3.53 -16.50
C ASP A 115 14.79 -4.56 -17.00
N GLY A 116 13.56 -4.54 -16.49
CA GLY A 116 12.52 -5.51 -16.84
C GLY A 116 12.82 -6.93 -16.38
N LYS A 117 13.80 -7.10 -15.47
CA LYS A 117 14.11 -8.39 -14.84
C LYS A 117 13.68 -8.34 -13.38
N VAL A 118 12.82 -9.28 -13.00
CA VAL A 118 12.42 -9.49 -11.62
C VAL A 118 13.63 -9.92 -10.80
N ILE A 119 13.96 -9.12 -9.79
CA ILE A 119 15.04 -9.39 -8.84
C ILE A 119 14.50 -10.09 -7.60
N GLU A 120 13.32 -9.65 -7.14
CA GLU A 120 12.63 -10.21 -5.98
C GLU A 120 11.12 -10.05 -6.15
N LYS A 121 10.35 -10.79 -5.36
CA LYS A 121 8.90 -10.69 -5.29
C LYS A 121 8.37 -10.80 -3.86
N CYS A 122 7.27 -10.14 -3.58
CA CYS A 122 6.57 -10.23 -2.30
C CYS A 122 5.13 -10.67 -2.53
N ASN A 123 4.67 -11.65 -1.77
CA ASN A 123 3.30 -12.14 -1.85
C ASN A 123 2.37 -11.16 -1.10
N LEU A 124 1.24 -10.79 -1.71
CA LEU A 124 0.31 -9.80 -1.17
C LEU A 124 -0.34 -10.23 0.15
N TYR A 125 -0.65 -11.53 0.29
CA TYR A 125 -1.17 -12.09 1.55
C TYR A 125 -0.22 -11.86 2.71
N ARG A 126 1.08 -12.13 2.48
CA ARG A 126 2.12 -11.89 3.48
C ARG A 126 2.35 -10.41 3.74
N LEU A 127 2.36 -9.59 2.67
CA LEU A 127 2.55 -8.14 2.78
C LEU A 127 1.45 -7.49 3.64
N LEU A 128 0.21 -7.94 3.50
CA LEU A 128 -0.94 -7.43 4.24
C LEU A 128 -1.22 -8.21 5.53
N ASN A 129 -0.42 -9.22 5.85
CA ASN A 129 -0.63 -10.12 6.99
C ASN A 129 -2.08 -10.66 7.07
N VAL A 130 -2.55 -11.25 5.97
CA VAL A 130 -3.83 -11.96 5.85
C VAL A 130 -3.59 -13.40 5.43
N SER A 131 -4.57 -14.29 5.64
CA SER A 131 -4.45 -15.69 5.26
C SER A 131 -4.59 -15.90 3.76
N GLU A 132 -4.01 -16.99 3.25
CA GLU A 132 -3.95 -17.30 1.81
C GLU A 132 -5.32 -17.49 1.14
N ASN A 133 -6.38 -17.68 1.93
CA ASN A 133 -7.76 -17.76 1.44
C ASN A 133 -8.46 -16.40 1.32
N CYS A 134 -7.79 -15.29 1.68
CA CYS A 134 -8.33 -13.95 1.54
C CYS A 134 -8.61 -13.63 0.06
N ILE A 135 -9.69 -12.92 -0.21
CA ILE A 135 -10.04 -12.50 -1.57
C ILE A 135 -9.70 -11.02 -1.70
N PHE A 136 -8.81 -10.70 -2.62
CA PHE A 136 -8.50 -9.32 -2.98
C PHE A 136 -9.36 -8.91 -4.17
N LYS A 137 -10.04 -7.77 -4.04
CA LYS A 137 -10.61 -7.07 -5.19
C LYS A 137 -9.49 -6.46 -6.03
N VAL A 138 -9.74 -6.37 -7.33
CA VAL A 138 -8.77 -5.83 -8.30
C VAL A 138 -8.73 -4.32 -8.15
N MET A 139 -7.53 -3.78 -7.97
CA MET A 139 -7.27 -2.34 -7.92
C MET A 139 -7.07 -1.78 -9.33
N GLU A 140 -7.54 -0.55 -9.56
CA GLU A 140 -7.19 0.24 -10.74
C GLU A 140 -5.76 0.81 -10.65
N GLU A 141 -5.23 1.35 -11.75
CA GLU A 141 -3.81 1.79 -11.81
C GLU A 141 -3.48 2.91 -10.81
N ASP A 142 -4.41 3.83 -10.56
CA ASP A 142 -4.27 4.92 -9.59
C ASP A 142 -4.40 4.45 -8.14
N GLU A 143 -5.26 3.45 -7.90
CA GLU A 143 -5.36 2.73 -6.62
C GLU A 143 -4.08 1.93 -6.32
N GLU A 144 -3.50 1.25 -7.32
CA GLU A 144 -2.20 0.60 -7.20
C GLU A 144 -1.08 1.61 -6.86
N GLU A 145 -1.08 2.78 -7.51
CA GLU A 145 -0.12 3.84 -7.21
C GLU A 145 -0.22 4.29 -5.74
N LEU A 146 -1.45 4.52 -5.26
CA LEU A 146 -1.69 4.91 -3.86
C LEU A 146 -1.31 3.80 -2.88
N PHE A 147 -1.63 2.54 -3.20
CA PHE A 147 -1.23 1.37 -2.43
C PHE A 147 0.28 1.38 -2.18
N PHE A 148 1.07 1.54 -3.24
CA PHE A 148 2.52 1.58 -3.13
C PHE A 148 3.01 2.79 -2.33
N LYS A 149 2.43 3.97 -2.50
CA LYS A 149 2.79 5.16 -1.68
C LYS A 149 2.58 4.90 -0.19
N ILE A 150 1.47 4.30 0.19
CA ILE A 150 1.18 3.95 1.59
C ILE A 150 2.17 2.91 2.11
N CYS A 151 2.43 1.82 1.37
CA CYS A 151 3.41 0.81 1.77
C CYS A 151 4.83 1.38 1.93
N ILE A 152 5.23 2.31 1.06
CA ILE A 152 6.53 2.99 1.16
C ILE A 152 6.63 3.77 2.47
N LYS A 153 5.57 4.49 2.87
CA LYS A 153 5.53 5.22 4.14
C LYS A 153 5.54 4.29 5.35
N TYR A 154 4.82 3.16 5.30
CA TYR A 154 4.94 2.13 6.34
C TYR A 154 6.38 1.65 6.49
N GLY A 155 7.03 1.26 5.39
CA GLY A 155 8.42 0.78 5.43
C GLY A 155 9.41 1.85 5.89
N GLU A 156 9.21 3.12 5.53
CA GLU A 156 10.00 4.25 6.04
C GLU A 156 9.86 4.39 7.57
N LYS A 157 8.63 4.43 8.08
CA LYS A 157 8.36 4.59 9.53
C LYS A 157 8.84 3.38 10.33
N ILE A 158 8.65 2.16 9.83
CA ILE A 158 9.21 0.93 10.43
C ILE A 158 10.74 0.99 10.47
N SER A 159 11.35 1.47 9.38
CA SER A 159 12.79 1.56 9.29
C SER A 159 13.37 2.57 10.28
N LEU A 160 12.74 3.74 10.43
CA LEU A 160 13.21 4.84 11.27
C LEU A 160 12.85 4.67 12.76
N TYR A 161 11.67 4.13 13.05
CA TYR A 161 11.10 4.07 14.39
C TYR A 161 10.51 2.68 14.70
N PRO A 162 11.36 1.66 14.95
CA PRO A 162 10.90 0.29 15.22
C PRO A 162 9.93 0.19 16.42
N ASP A 163 10.07 1.07 17.41
CA ASP A 163 9.23 1.10 18.61
C ASP A 163 7.74 1.38 18.30
N LEU A 164 7.42 1.92 17.11
CA LEU A 164 6.04 2.13 16.67
C LEU A 164 5.28 0.81 16.41
N LEU A 165 5.99 -0.31 16.27
CA LEU A 165 5.40 -1.65 16.08
C LEU A 165 4.77 -2.20 17.36
N GLN A 166 5.08 -1.62 18.53
CA GLN A 166 4.44 -1.98 19.79
C GLN A 166 2.92 -1.71 19.75
N ASN A 167 2.18 -2.36 20.66
CA ASN A 167 0.71 -2.21 20.78
C ASN A 167 -0.01 -2.44 19.44
N PHE A 168 0.31 -3.55 18.77
CA PHE A 168 -0.31 -3.96 17.50
C PHE A 168 -0.20 -2.88 16.41
N ALA A 169 0.94 -2.20 16.37
CA ALA A 169 1.27 -1.16 15.39
C ALA A 169 0.26 0.00 15.30
N PHE A 170 -0.53 0.25 16.36
CA PHE A 170 -1.50 1.36 16.37
C PHE A 170 -0.83 2.71 16.11
N LYS A 171 0.29 2.98 16.81
CA LYS A 171 1.06 4.22 16.62
C LYS A 171 1.70 4.30 15.23
N LEU A 172 2.14 3.16 14.67
CA LEU A 172 2.63 3.12 13.30
C LEU A 172 1.54 3.54 12.31
N ARG A 173 0.33 2.98 12.42
CA ARG A 173 -0.79 3.40 11.55
C ARG A 173 -1.11 4.88 11.74
N GLN A 174 -1.13 5.37 12.97
CA GLN A 174 -1.36 6.79 13.25
C GLN A 174 -0.30 7.68 12.56
N GLU A 175 0.98 7.32 12.66
CA GLU A 175 2.07 8.08 12.04
C GLU A 175 2.04 8.08 10.51
N VAL A 176 1.49 7.02 9.90
CA VAL A 176 1.24 6.97 8.44
C VAL A 176 0.02 7.82 8.08
N ASN A 177 -1.06 7.72 8.87
CA ASN A 177 -2.29 8.46 8.61
C ASN A 177 -2.14 9.97 8.85
N GLU A 178 -1.24 10.39 9.74
CA GLU A 178 -0.93 11.79 10.01
C GLU A 178 0.02 12.42 8.98
N ASP A 179 0.64 11.63 8.10
CA ASP A 179 1.53 12.12 7.05
C ASP A 179 0.75 12.93 6.00
N ASP A 180 1.14 14.21 5.83
CA ASP A 180 0.43 15.13 4.94
C ASP A 180 0.48 14.69 3.47
N GLU A 181 1.54 14.00 3.01
CA GLU A 181 1.64 13.49 1.63
C GLU A 181 0.63 12.37 1.40
N ILE A 182 0.45 11.48 2.38
CA ILE A 182 -0.59 10.43 2.31
C ILE A 182 -1.99 11.04 2.34
N LYS A 183 -2.24 12.01 3.23
CA LYS A 183 -3.53 12.72 3.26
C LYS A 183 -3.81 13.40 1.91
N ASP A 184 -2.83 14.09 1.33
CA ASP A 184 -2.99 14.78 0.07
C ASP A 184 -3.27 13.80 -1.09
N GLU A 185 -2.57 12.66 -1.15
CA GLU A 185 -2.78 11.64 -2.20
C GLU A 185 -4.12 10.90 -2.05
N VAL A 186 -4.57 10.61 -0.83
CA VAL A 186 -5.89 10.01 -0.57
C VAL A 186 -7.01 10.96 -1.01
N TYR A 187 -6.94 12.24 -0.66
CA TYR A 187 -7.94 13.22 -1.09
C TYR A 187 -7.86 13.50 -2.59
N LYS A 188 -6.66 13.54 -3.18
CA LYS A 188 -6.49 13.69 -4.62
C LYS A 188 -7.15 12.55 -5.39
N LEU A 189 -7.03 11.32 -4.91
CA LEU A 189 -7.68 10.16 -5.50
C LEU A 189 -9.20 10.25 -5.31
N MET A 190 -9.68 10.24 -4.07
CA MET A 190 -11.10 10.01 -3.78
C MET A 190 -11.98 11.26 -3.80
N ARG A 191 -11.44 12.46 -3.56
CA ARG A 191 -12.20 13.72 -3.46
C ARG A 191 -11.41 14.89 -4.03
N SER A 192 -10.99 14.74 -5.30
CA SER A 192 -10.03 15.65 -5.97
C SER A 192 -10.37 17.16 -5.91
N GLY A 193 -11.65 17.52 -5.83
CA GLY A 193 -12.12 18.91 -5.73
C GLY A 193 -12.33 19.42 -4.30
N GLU A 194 -12.14 18.59 -3.28
CA GLU A 194 -12.34 18.93 -1.87
C GLU A 194 -11.04 19.39 -1.21
N ASP A 195 -11.05 20.56 -0.57
CA ASP A 195 -9.97 20.95 0.33
C ASP A 195 -10.12 20.17 1.64
N ARG A 196 -9.20 19.24 1.91
CA ARG A 196 -9.21 18.43 3.16
C ARG A 196 -9.18 19.24 4.45
N LYS A 197 -8.84 20.52 4.40
CA LYS A 197 -8.81 21.44 5.56
C LYS A 197 -10.08 22.28 5.69
N MET A 198 -11.06 22.11 4.80
CA MET A 198 -12.34 22.81 4.89
C MET A 198 -13.06 22.50 6.21
N ALA A 199 -13.93 23.40 6.65
CA ALA A 199 -14.76 23.14 7.82
C ALA A 199 -15.89 22.15 7.47
N CYS A 200 -16.27 21.30 8.44
CA CYS A 200 -17.43 20.42 8.27
C CYS A 200 -18.72 21.23 8.08
N VAL A 201 -19.69 20.60 7.41
CA VAL A 201 -21.05 21.15 7.21
C VAL A 201 -22.03 20.45 8.13
N GLU A 202 -22.82 21.22 8.90
CA GLU A 202 -23.76 20.63 9.87
C GLU A 202 -24.94 19.93 9.15
N TRP A 203 -25.29 18.76 9.66
CA TRP A 203 -26.39 17.94 9.16
C TRP A 203 -27.75 18.65 9.24
N ASN A 204 -28.55 18.57 8.16
CA ASN A 204 -29.86 19.23 8.06
C ASN A 204 -31.10 18.31 8.17
N GLY A 205 -30.93 16.99 8.34
CA GLY A 205 -32.03 16.09 8.73
C GLY A 205 -32.97 15.62 7.62
N THR A 206 -32.50 15.37 6.40
CA THR A 206 -33.38 15.12 5.23
C THR A 206 -33.67 13.66 4.87
N LEU A 207 -33.22 12.69 5.67
CA LEU A 207 -33.32 11.26 5.35
C LEU A 207 -34.51 10.58 6.02
N THR A 208 -35.17 9.71 5.27
CA THR A 208 -36.17 8.75 5.74
C THR A 208 -35.50 7.51 6.34
N GLU A 209 -36.23 6.72 7.12
CA GLU A 209 -35.72 5.46 7.68
C GLU A 209 -35.29 4.46 6.59
N ASP A 210 -36.02 4.37 5.48
CA ASP A 210 -35.66 3.53 4.32
C ASP A 210 -34.34 3.97 3.68
N GLU A 211 -34.14 5.29 3.50
CA GLU A 211 -32.87 5.83 3.00
C GLU A 211 -31.73 5.53 3.98
N MET A 212 -31.94 5.66 5.29
CA MET A 212 -30.94 5.35 6.31
C MET A 212 -30.54 3.87 6.28
N ASP A 213 -31.52 2.97 6.12
CA ASP A 213 -31.26 1.53 6.06
C ASP A 213 -30.45 1.12 4.82
N LYS A 214 -30.70 1.76 3.67
CA LYS A 214 -29.91 1.54 2.45
C LYS A 214 -28.45 1.96 2.59
N LEU A 215 -28.18 3.01 3.38
CA LEU A 215 -26.83 3.53 3.59
C LEU A 215 -26.01 2.71 4.60
N ARG A 216 -26.58 1.73 5.31
CA ARG A 216 -25.88 0.97 6.36
C ARG A 216 -24.62 0.24 5.89
N CYS A 217 -24.57 -0.20 4.64
CA CYS A 217 -23.38 -0.81 4.04
C CYS A 217 -22.18 0.15 3.98
N LEU A 218 -22.40 1.47 4.06
CA LEU A 218 -21.32 2.44 4.07
C LEU A 218 -20.57 2.49 5.41
N GLN A 219 -21.06 1.83 6.46
CA GLN A 219 -20.43 1.81 7.78
C GLN A 219 -20.69 0.50 8.54
N MET A 220 -20.28 -0.64 7.98
CA MET A 220 -20.30 -1.94 8.66
C MET A 220 -21.68 -2.30 9.26
N GLY A 221 -22.76 -2.01 8.53
CA GLY A 221 -24.15 -2.23 8.96
C GLY A 221 -24.72 -1.19 9.94
N SER A 222 -23.89 -0.25 10.39
CA SER A 222 -24.30 0.85 11.26
C SER A 222 -24.78 2.05 10.46
N PHE A 223 -25.59 2.90 11.11
CA PHE A 223 -25.93 4.20 10.57
C PHE A 223 -25.63 5.29 11.60
N GLU A 224 -24.65 6.14 11.32
CA GLU A 224 -24.37 7.35 12.10
C GLU A 224 -23.82 8.43 11.17
N ILE A 225 -24.55 9.55 11.04
CA ILE A 225 -24.27 10.56 10.02
C ILE A 225 -22.86 11.14 10.13
N SER A 226 -22.31 11.25 11.35
CA SER A 226 -20.96 11.80 11.57
C SER A 226 -19.83 10.89 11.11
N THR A 227 -20.14 9.64 10.73
CA THR A 227 -19.20 8.59 10.30
C THR A 227 -19.66 7.82 9.06
N GLN A 228 -20.76 8.20 8.42
CA GLN A 228 -21.34 7.38 7.34
C GLN A 228 -20.53 7.43 6.03
N PHE A 229 -19.78 8.51 5.80
CA PHE A 229 -19.25 8.85 4.48
C PHE A 229 -17.73 8.81 4.39
N PHE A 230 -17.03 8.35 5.43
CA PHE A 230 -15.55 8.30 5.45
C PHE A 230 -14.94 7.37 4.39
N LYS A 231 -15.72 6.42 3.85
CA LYS A 231 -15.31 5.55 2.74
C LYS A 231 -15.76 6.04 1.37
N ILE A 232 -16.49 7.15 1.29
CA ILE A 232 -17.08 7.62 0.03
C ILE A 232 -16.21 8.72 -0.58
N GLY A 233 -15.80 8.49 -1.83
CA GLY A 233 -15.25 9.49 -2.72
C GLY A 233 -16.29 10.08 -3.65
N TYR A 234 -15.94 11.21 -4.26
CA TYR A 234 -16.73 11.89 -5.27
C TYR A 234 -15.91 12.80 -6.17
N TRP A 235 -16.37 12.91 -7.42
CA TRP A 235 -15.79 13.77 -8.46
C TRP A 235 -16.90 14.53 -9.19
N GLU A 236 -16.63 15.76 -9.59
CA GLU A 236 -17.52 16.53 -10.46
C GLU A 236 -16.99 16.53 -11.89
N LEU A 237 -17.78 15.99 -12.83
CA LEU A 237 -17.47 15.96 -14.26
C LEU A 237 -18.65 16.58 -15.03
N GLU A 238 -18.39 17.65 -15.77
CA GLU A 238 -19.40 18.34 -16.59
C GLU A 238 -20.68 18.78 -15.82
N GLY A 239 -20.57 18.97 -14.50
CA GLY A 239 -21.69 19.37 -13.62
C GLY A 239 -22.45 18.20 -13.00
N GLU A 240 -22.16 16.95 -13.38
CA GLU A 240 -22.63 15.75 -12.71
C GLU A 240 -21.66 15.34 -11.59
N VAL A 241 -22.18 14.78 -10.50
CA VAL A 241 -21.36 14.23 -9.42
C VAL A 241 -21.38 12.71 -9.51
N LEU A 242 -20.20 12.11 -9.51
CA LEU A 242 -19.99 10.67 -9.48
C LEU A 242 -19.50 10.29 -8.09
N PHE A 243 -20.04 9.21 -7.53
CA PHE A 243 -19.61 8.67 -6.24
C PHE A 243 -18.95 7.32 -6.45
N ASP A 244 -18.00 6.99 -5.58
CA ASP A 244 -17.53 5.61 -5.46
C ASP A 244 -17.05 5.28 -4.05
N MET A 245 -17.00 3.99 -3.72
CA MET A 245 -16.44 3.54 -2.44
C MET A 245 -14.93 3.37 -2.56
N PHE A 246 -14.21 3.82 -1.54
CA PHE A 246 -12.77 3.68 -1.46
C PHE A 246 -12.38 2.20 -1.38
N HIS A 247 -11.42 1.76 -2.19
CA HIS A 247 -11.06 0.36 -2.33
C HIS A 247 -10.79 -0.32 -0.98
N PRO A 248 -11.38 -1.52 -0.70
CA PRO A 248 -11.31 -2.16 0.60
C PRO A 248 -9.88 -2.49 1.04
N THR A 249 -8.99 -2.87 0.11
CA THR A 249 -7.57 -3.09 0.42
C THR A 249 -6.86 -1.82 0.91
N LEU A 250 -7.21 -0.65 0.36
CA LEU A 250 -6.63 0.64 0.76
C LEU A 250 -7.16 1.07 2.13
N ILE A 251 -8.46 0.93 2.37
CA ILE A 251 -9.05 1.17 3.69
C ILE A 251 -8.42 0.24 4.74
N TYR A 252 -8.28 -1.04 4.42
CA TYR A 252 -7.62 -2.01 5.29
C TYR A 252 -6.20 -1.56 5.62
N LEU A 253 -5.43 -1.14 4.62
CA LEU A 253 -4.06 -0.71 4.82
C LEU A 253 -3.97 0.51 5.75
N LEU A 254 -4.87 1.49 5.60
CA LEU A 254 -4.90 2.73 6.40
C LEU A 254 -5.46 2.54 7.82
N GLN A 255 -6.43 1.64 8.00
CA GLN A 255 -7.20 1.56 9.26
C GLN A 255 -6.98 0.25 10.03
N GLY A 256 -6.78 -0.86 9.31
CA GLY A 256 -6.77 -2.22 9.86
C GLY A 256 -5.41 -2.91 9.93
N TYR A 257 -4.43 -2.47 9.14
CA TYR A 257 -3.17 -3.19 8.98
C TYR A 257 -2.42 -3.43 10.30
N THR A 258 -2.17 -4.70 10.59
CA THR A 258 -1.46 -5.13 11.80
C THR A 258 -0.42 -6.19 11.41
N PRO A 259 0.89 -5.89 11.43
CA PRO A 259 1.96 -6.80 11.03
C PRO A 259 2.32 -7.76 12.17
N SER A 260 1.53 -8.80 12.42
CA SER A 260 1.77 -9.77 13.51
C SER A 260 2.05 -11.16 12.97
N LEU A 261 2.97 -11.89 13.60
CA LEU A 261 3.22 -13.32 13.32
C LEU A 261 2.21 -14.25 14.03
N SER A 262 1.28 -13.71 14.82
CA SER A 262 0.26 -14.50 15.49
C SER A 262 -0.88 -14.85 14.53
N CYS A 263 -1.22 -16.14 14.44
CA CYS A 263 -2.32 -16.63 13.60
C CYS A 263 -3.65 -15.94 13.92
N ASP A 264 -3.94 -15.67 15.20
CA ASP A 264 -5.18 -14.99 15.62
C ASP A 264 -5.33 -13.61 14.97
N PHE A 265 -4.22 -12.89 14.78
CA PHE A 265 -4.23 -11.57 14.13
C PHE A 265 -4.28 -11.67 12.62
N THR A 266 -3.65 -12.67 12.01
CA THR A 266 -3.80 -12.95 10.58
C THR A 266 -5.26 -13.28 10.24
N GLU A 267 -5.94 -14.07 11.08
CA GLU A 267 -7.38 -14.35 10.94
C GLU A 267 -8.23 -13.09 11.13
N ALA A 268 -7.98 -12.30 12.18
CA ALA A 268 -8.71 -11.05 12.41
C ALA A 268 -8.53 -10.03 11.28
N ASN A 269 -7.32 -9.89 10.73
CA ASN A 269 -7.04 -9.07 9.56
C ASN A 269 -7.83 -9.56 8.34
N THR A 270 -7.88 -10.88 8.14
CA THR A 270 -8.61 -11.49 7.03
C THR A 270 -10.11 -11.26 7.15
N MET A 271 -10.68 -11.41 8.36
CA MET A 271 -12.10 -11.12 8.62
C MET A 271 -12.41 -9.65 8.39
N LEU A 272 -11.55 -8.73 8.82
CA LEU A 272 -11.74 -7.30 8.59
C LEU A 272 -11.79 -6.98 7.08
N LEU A 273 -10.84 -7.50 6.30
CA LEU A 273 -10.78 -7.24 4.86
C LEU A 273 -11.93 -7.96 4.11
N SER A 274 -12.13 -9.25 4.36
CA SER A 274 -13.04 -10.08 3.56
C SER A 274 -14.50 -9.97 4.02
N ASP A 275 -14.75 -10.02 5.33
CA ASP A 275 -16.12 -10.16 5.85
C ASP A 275 -16.76 -8.81 6.19
N ALA A 276 -15.96 -7.76 6.39
CA ALA A 276 -16.44 -6.41 6.64
C ALA A 276 -16.22 -5.49 5.43
N LEU A 277 -14.97 -5.24 5.03
CA LEU A 277 -14.68 -4.21 4.01
C LEU A 277 -15.11 -4.63 2.60
N ASN A 278 -14.76 -5.84 2.15
CA ASN A 278 -15.22 -6.35 0.85
C ASN A 278 -16.74 -6.50 0.80
N LYS A 279 -17.36 -6.89 1.91
CA LYS A 279 -18.82 -7.02 2.01
C LYS A 279 -19.51 -5.65 1.89
N ASP A 280 -19.04 -4.65 2.63
CA ASP A 280 -19.56 -3.29 2.53
C ASP A 280 -19.43 -2.75 1.10
N ASP A 281 -18.30 -3.04 0.44
CA ASP A 281 -18.05 -2.69 -0.97
C ASP A 281 -19.00 -3.43 -1.94
N ASP A 282 -19.18 -4.74 -1.78
CA ASP A 282 -20.13 -5.53 -2.56
C ASP A 282 -21.56 -5.00 -2.40
N ASP A 283 -21.99 -4.77 -1.16
CA ASP A 283 -23.34 -4.28 -0.85
C ASP A 283 -23.58 -2.87 -1.42
N TYR A 284 -22.58 -1.99 -1.37
CA TYR A 284 -22.62 -0.69 -2.04
C TYR A 284 -22.77 -0.84 -3.56
N HIS A 285 -21.90 -1.62 -4.21
CA HIS A 285 -21.93 -1.81 -5.66
C HIS A 285 -23.22 -2.49 -6.15
N ASN A 286 -23.76 -3.43 -5.37
CA ASN A 286 -25.02 -4.11 -5.66
C ASN A 286 -26.23 -3.16 -5.67
N ASN A 287 -26.20 -2.09 -4.85
CA ASN A 287 -27.27 -1.09 -4.78
C ASN A 287 -26.81 0.33 -5.14
N LYS A 288 -25.72 0.44 -5.91
CA LYS A 288 -25.02 1.71 -6.17
C LYS A 288 -25.94 2.81 -6.67
N ARG A 289 -26.81 2.49 -7.63
CA ARG A 289 -27.72 3.47 -8.25
C ARG A 289 -28.66 4.12 -7.23
N GLU A 290 -29.20 3.35 -6.29
CA GLU A 290 -30.11 3.90 -5.28
C GLU A 290 -29.33 4.67 -4.21
N ILE A 291 -28.19 4.13 -3.78
CA ILE A 291 -27.31 4.79 -2.81
C ILE A 291 -26.80 6.12 -3.36
N ASP A 292 -26.29 6.15 -4.59
CA ASP A 292 -25.76 7.35 -5.23
C ASP A 292 -26.82 8.44 -5.38
N SER A 293 -28.08 8.06 -5.65
CA SER A 293 -29.19 9.04 -5.67
C SER A 293 -29.42 9.69 -4.30
N ILE A 294 -29.23 8.94 -3.21
CA ILE A 294 -29.32 9.47 -1.84
C ILE A 294 -28.09 10.33 -1.53
N LEU A 295 -26.88 9.86 -1.91
CA LEU A 295 -25.63 10.60 -1.73
C LEU A 295 -25.66 11.93 -2.49
N GLU A 296 -26.18 11.98 -3.70
CA GLU A 296 -26.32 13.22 -4.47
C GLU A 296 -27.23 14.24 -3.76
N LYS A 297 -28.38 13.79 -3.25
CA LYS A 297 -29.29 14.62 -2.46
C LYS A 297 -28.60 15.20 -1.22
N ILE A 298 -27.80 14.39 -0.52
CA ILE A 298 -27.03 14.83 0.64
C ILE A 298 -25.96 15.83 0.19
N TYR A 299 -25.11 15.46 -0.76
CA TYR A 299 -24.02 16.28 -1.29
C TYR A 299 -24.48 17.67 -1.71
N ARG A 300 -25.53 17.76 -2.55
CA ARG A 300 -26.06 19.03 -3.04
C ARG A 300 -26.69 19.90 -1.95
N SER A 301 -27.27 19.28 -0.92
CA SER A 301 -27.87 20.02 0.21
C SER A 301 -26.87 20.43 1.29
N HIS A 302 -25.62 19.94 1.22
CA HIS A 302 -24.55 20.22 2.18
C HIS A 302 -23.37 20.93 1.52
N ASN A 303 -23.65 21.88 0.62
CA ASN A 303 -22.64 22.71 -0.03
C ASN A 303 -21.60 21.88 -0.83
N ASN A 304 -22.08 20.87 -1.56
CA ASN A 304 -21.26 20.00 -2.41
C ASN A 304 -20.14 19.28 -1.63
N THR A 305 -20.47 18.70 -0.47
CA THR A 305 -19.57 17.83 0.29
C THR A 305 -20.34 16.77 1.08
N LEU A 306 -19.68 15.65 1.39
CA LEU A 306 -20.13 14.67 2.39
C LEU A 306 -19.37 14.79 3.72
N PHE A 307 -18.53 15.82 3.89
CA PHE A 307 -17.83 16.10 5.14
C PHE A 307 -18.76 16.75 6.17
N ILE A 308 -19.68 15.92 6.67
CA ILE A 308 -20.84 16.36 7.44
C ILE A 308 -20.59 16.16 8.94
N SER A 309 -20.96 17.16 9.75
CA SER A 309 -20.95 17.09 11.21
C SER A 309 -22.35 16.91 11.80
N LYS A 310 -22.42 16.37 13.01
CA LYS A 310 -23.63 16.37 13.84
C LYS A 310 -23.25 16.59 15.29
N ASN A 311 -23.85 17.59 15.94
CA ASN A 311 -23.65 17.88 17.37
C ASN A 311 -22.16 18.01 17.75
N SER A 312 -21.36 18.67 16.91
CA SER A 312 -19.89 18.83 17.05
C SER A 312 -19.04 17.59 16.73
N GLY A 313 -19.65 16.43 16.44
CA GLY A 313 -18.94 15.24 15.98
C GLY A 313 -18.79 15.24 14.45
N CYS A 314 -17.57 15.06 13.94
CA CYS A 314 -17.28 14.99 12.51
C CYS A 314 -16.13 14.02 12.25
N ARG A 315 -16.43 12.88 11.63
CA ARG A 315 -15.48 11.80 11.29
C ARG A 315 -15.72 11.27 9.86
N ASN A 316 -16.29 12.11 9.00
CA ASN A 316 -16.51 11.82 7.58
C ASN A 316 -15.31 12.18 6.68
N MET A 317 -14.20 12.58 7.29
CA MET A 317 -12.91 12.71 6.60
C MET A 317 -12.46 11.34 6.10
N LEU A 318 -11.75 11.30 4.98
CA LEU A 318 -11.22 10.05 4.42
C LEU A 318 -10.11 9.44 5.30
N LEU A 319 -9.30 10.30 5.93
CA LEU A 319 -8.15 9.94 6.75
C LEU A 319 -7.89 10.94 7.87
#